data_AF-A0AA51MLN7-F1
#
_entry.id   AF-A0AA51MLN7-F1
#
_cell.length_a   1.000
_cell.length_b   1.000
_cell.length_c   1.000
_cell.angle_alpha   90.00
_cell.angle_beta   90.00
_cell.angle_gamma   90.00
#
_symmetry.space_group_name_H-M   'P 1'
#
loop_
_entity.id
_entity.type
_entity.pdbx_description
1 polymer ?
#
loop_
_entity_poly.entity_id
_entity_poly.type
_entity_poly.pdbx_seq_one_letter_code
_entity_poly.pdbx_strand_id
1 'polypeptide(L)'
;MFIALALHVLAVVIWVGGMFFAYMALRPVAAIVLEPPQRLTLWNGVFGRFFPWVWAAIIVILGSGYWMLLGPFGGFANAPVFVHIMNGLGLVMMLIFFHVYFAPYQKLRKAVAAQNWADGGKALAQIRVLVGINTLIGILTILIASGGKYLL
;
A
#
# COMPACT_ATOMS: atom_id res chain seq x y z
N MET A 1 6.73 17.48 -16.95
CA MET A 1 7.03 16.93 -15.61
C MET A 1 5.88 17.10 -14.62
N PHE A 2 5.22 18.27 -14.58
CA PHE A 2 4.12 18.55 -13.64
C PHE A 2 3.03 17.47 -13.56
N ILE A 3 2.43 17.10 -14.70
CA ILE A 3 1.33 16.11 -14.72
C ILE A 3 1.77 14.76 -14.14
N ALA A 4 2.95 14.27 -14.55
CA ALA A 4 3.49 13.01 -14.05
C ALA A 4 3.72 13.06 -12.54
N LEU A 5 4.31 14.15 -12.03
CA LEU A 5 4.53 14.34 -10.60
C LEU A 5 3.21 14.43 -9.81
N ALA A 6 2.23 15.18 -10.31
CA ALA A 6 0.93 15.33 -9.67
C ALA A 6 0.20 13.98 -9.56
N LEU A 7 0.17 13.21 -10.65
CA LEU A 7 -0.41 11.86 -10.66
C LEU A 7 0.35 10.90 -9.74
N HIS A 8 1.70 10.97 -9.75
CA HIS A 8 2.54 10.17 -8.88
C HIS A 8 2.21 10.39 -7.40
N VAL A 9 2.21 11.66 -6.97
CA VAL A 9 1.93 12.03 -5.57
C VAL A 9 0.50 11.69 -5.19
N LEU A 10 -0.48 11.95 -6.07
CA LEU A 10 -1.88 11.59 -5.80
C LEU A 10 -2.05 10.08 -5.57
N ALA A 11 -1.42 9.25 -6.40
CA ALA A 11 -1.46 7.80 -6.24
C ALA A 11 -0.79 7.34 -4.93
N VAL A 12 0.34 7.96 -4.55
CA VAL A 12 0.99 7.71 -3.25
C VAL A 12 0.06 8.10 -2.10
N VAL A 13 -0.59 9.26 -2.16
CA VAL A 13 -1.52 9.75 -1.12
C VAL A 13 -2.71 8.80 -0.97
N ILE A 14 -3.33 8.38 -2.07
CA ILE A 14 -4.47 7.45 -2.04
C ILE A 14 -4.05 6.12 -1.40
N TRP A 15 -2.92 5.57 -1.82
CA TRP A 15 -2.47 4.26 -1.32
C TRP A 15 -2.00 4.33 0.14
N VAL A 16 -1.01 5.17 0.44
CA VAL A 16 -0.42 5.27 1.79
C VAL A 16 -1.44 5.86 2.78
N GLY A 17 -2.18 6.89 2.38
CA GLY A 17 -3.25 7.47 3.19
C GLY A 17 -4.38 6.49 3.49
N GLY A 18 -4.79 5.69 2.49
CA GLY A 18 -5.77 4.63 2.69
C GLY A 18 -5.30 3.55 3.66
N MET A 19 -4.04 3.12 3.57
CA MET A 19 -3.46 2.18 4.54
C MET A 19 -3.36 2.78 5.95
N PHE A 20 -2.95 4.04 6.06
CA PHE A 20 -2.89 4.76 7.33
C PHE A 20 -4.27 4.84 7.99
N PHE A 21 -5.29 5.27 7.24
CA PHE A 21 -6.68 5.31 7.72
C PHE A 21 -7.16 3.93 8.17
N ALA A 22 -6.93 2.90 7.34
CA ALA A 22 -7.32 1.54 7.65
C ALA A 22 -6.70 1.05 8.97
N TYR A 23 -5.42 1.35 9.20
CA TYR A 23 -4.69 0.88 10.38
C TYR A 23 -5.00 1.69 11.65
N MET A 24 -5.04 3.02 11.55
CA MET A 24 -5.14 3.93 12.70
C MET A 24 -6.57 4.23 13.12
N ALA A 25 -7.53 4.21 12.20
CA ALA A 25 -8.91 4.61 12.48
C ALA A 25 -9.89 3.44 12.32
N LEU A 26 -9.99 2.88 11.11
CA LEU A 26 -11.01 1.86 10.81
C LEU A 26 -10.84 0.61 11.67
N ARG A 27 -9.61 0.11 11.77
CA ARG A 27 -9.31 -1.12 12.50
C ARG A 27 -9.63 -1.08 14.00
N PRO A 28 -9.14 -0.10 14.79
CA PRO A 28 -9.44 -0.08 16.22
C PRO A 28 -10.94 0.05 16.48
N VAL A 29 -11.65 0.90 15.72
CA VAL A 29 -13.11 1.03 15.86
C VAL A 29 -13.81 -0.28 15.53
N ALA A 30 -13.48 -0.91 14.39
CA ALA A 30 -14.05 -2.21 14.01
C ALA A 30 -13.73 -3.34 15.01
N ALA A 31 -12.63 -3.24 15.76
CA ALA A 31 -12.29 -4.21 16.79
C ALA A 31 -13.09 -4.04 18.09
N ILE A 32 -13.54 -2.81 18.37
CA ILE A 32 -14.33 -2.47 19.56
C ILE A 32 -15.82 -2.73 19.31
N VAL A 33 -16.33 -2.35 18.14
CA VAL A 33 -17.79 -2.28 17.89
C VAL A 33 -18.36 -3.52 17.20
N LEU A 34 -17.52 -4.38 16.61
CA LEU A 34 -17.98 -5.55 15.85
C LEU A 34 -17.49 -6.87 16.43
N GLU A 35 -18.37 -7.86 16.42
CA GLU A 35 -18.03 -9.24 16.70
C GLU A 35 -17.10 -9.84 15.62
N PRO A 36 -16.36 -10.93 15.92
CA PRO A 36 -15.38 -11.48 14.98
C PRO A 36 -15.91 -11.81 13.58
N PRO A 37 -17.09 -12.46 13.39
CA PRO A 37 -17.63 -12.74 12.05
C PRO A 37 -17.96 -11.48 11.24
N GLN A 38 -18.58 -10.50 11.90
CA GLN A 38 -18.94 -9.21 11.28
C GLN A 38 -17.69 -8.43 10.87
N ARG A 39 -16.67 -8.42 11.74
CA ARG A 39 -15.38 -7.79 11.46
C ARG A 39 -14.68 -8.40 10.25
N LEU A 40 -14.67 -9.73 10.14
CA LEU A 40 -14.07 -10.43 8.99
C LEU A 40 -14.81 -10.12 7.69
N THR A 41 -16.14 -10.06 7.75
CA THR A 41 -16.99 -9.71 6.60
C THR A 41 -16.79 -8.26 6.17
N LEU A 42 -16.70 -7.32 7.12
CA LEU A 42 -16.36 -5.92 6.86
C LEU A 42 -15.02 -5.82 6.13
N TRP A 43 -13.96 -6.42 6.69
CA TRP A 43 -12.63 -6.35 6.09
C TRP A 43 -12.57 -6.97 4.70
N ASN A 44 -13.26 -8.10 4.49
CA ASN A 44 -13.39 -8.69 3.16
C ASN A 44 -13.98 -7.69 2.14
N GLY A 45 -15.05 -6.99 2.52
CA GLY A 45 -15.71 -5.98 1.69
C GLY A 45 -14.89 -4.70 1.47
N VAL A 46 -14.17 -4.24 2.50
CA VAL A 46 -13.27 -3.09 2.44
C VAL A 46 -12.11 -3.37 1.50
N PHE A 47 -11.42 -4.51 1.66
CA PHE A 47 -10.33 -4.89 0.77
C PHE A 47 -10.81 -5.09 -0.67
N GLY A 48 -12.00 -5.66 -0.87
CA GLY A 48 -12.60 -5.82 -2.20
C GLY A 48 -12.80 -4.49 -2.94
N ARG A 49 -13.02 -3.39 -2.21
CA ARG A 49 -13.14 -2.04 -2.78
C ARG A 49 -11.80 -1.31 -2.86
N PHE A 50 -10.93 -1.46 -1.87
CA PHE A 50 -9.68 -0.71 -1.78
C PHE A 50 -8.57 -1.27 -2.68
N PHE A 51 -8.46 -2.59 -2.82
CA PHE A 51 -7.37 -3.19 -3.61
C PHE A 51 -7.37 -2.84 -5.10
N PRO A 52 -8.51 -2.66 -5.78
CA PRO A 52 -8.52 -2.09 -7.14
C PRO A 52 -7.87 -0.69 -7.21
N TRP A 53 -8.09 0.16 -6.20
CA TRP A 53 -7.41 1.46 -6.12
C TRP A 53 -5.91 1.32 -5.88
N VAL A 54 -5.49 0.34 -5.09
CA VAL A 54 -4.05 0.05 -4.88
C VAL A 54 -3.39 -0.42 -6.18
N TRP A 55 -4.04 -1.30 -6.95
CA TRP A 55 -3.56 -1.70 -8.28
C TRP A 55 -3.39 -0.50 -9.21
N ALA A 56 -4.41 0.36 -9.29
CA ALA A 56 -4.33 1.59 -10.07
C ALA A 56 -3.19 2.50 -9.59
N ALA A 57 -3.03 2.67 -8.28
CA ALA A 57 -1.96 3.45 -7.69
C ALA A 57 -0.57 2.90 -8.06
N ILE A 58 -0.34 1.58 -7.98
CA ILE A 58 0.93 0.94 -8.37
C ILE A 58 1.27 1.25 -9.83
N ILE A 59 0.30 1.08 -10.74
CA ILE A 59 0.50 1.34 -12.18
C ILE A 59 0.87 2.82 -12.40
N VAL A 60 0.12 3.73 -11.78
CA VAL A 60 0.35 5.17 -11.91
C VAL A 60 1.70 5.56 -11.31
N ILE A 61 2.06 5.06 -10.13
CA ILE A 61 3.33 5.35 -9.44
C ILE A 61 4.52 4.88 -10.27
N LEU A 62 4.52 3.63 -10.74
CA LEU A 62 5.63 3.09 -11.52
C LEU A 62 5.71 3.76 -12.89
N GLY A 63 4.58 3.92 -13.58
CA GLY A 63 4.55 4.55 -14.90
C GLY A 63 5.05 5.99 -14.86
N SER A 64 4.52 6.80 -13.94
CA SER A 64 4.97 8.19 -13.76
C SER A 64 6.39 8.30 -13.19
N GLY A 65 6.78 7.41 -12.28
CA GLY A 65 8.10 7.37 -11.65
C GLY A 65 9.20 7.05 -12.65
N TYR A 66 9.04 5.99 -13.44
CA TYR A 66 10.00 5.64 -14.49
C TYR A 66 10.03 6.65 -15.63
N TRP A 67 8.89 7.26 -15.97
CA TRP A 67 8.87 8.37 -16.92
C TRP A 67 9.71 9.55 -16.44
N MET A 68 9.57 9.95 -15.18
CA MET A 68 10.38 11.03 -14.60
C MET A 68 11.86 10.62 -14.52
N LEU A 69 12.15 9.39 -14.11
CA LEU A 69 13.51 8.88 -13.95
C LEU A 69 14.28 8.82 -15.27
N LEU A 70 13.68 8.27 -16.32
CA LEU A 70 14.33 8.07 -17.62
C LEU A 70 14.34 9.34 -18.48
N GLY A 71 13.39 10.26 -18.27
CA GLY A 71 13.33 11.53 -18.98
C GLY A 71 14.04 12.65 -18.23
N PRO A 72 13.32 13.50 -17.46
CA PRO A 72 13.89 14.66 -16.77
C PRO A 72 15.10 14.40 -15.86
N PHE A 73 15.17 13.25 -15.19
CA PHE A 73 16.32 12.90 -14.35
C PHE A 73 17.51 12.33 -15.15
N GLY A 74 17.39 12.14 -16.46
CA GLY A 74 18.49 11.68 -17.31
C GLY A 74 18.90 10.22 -17.10
N GLY A 75 18.03 9.40 -16.51
CA GLY A 75 18.28 7.98 -16.23
C GLY A 75 18.89 7.71 -14.85
N PHE A 76 19.05 6.42 -14.53
CA PHE A 76 19.53 5.98 -13.22
C PHE A 76 20.93 6.49 -12.86
N ALA A 77 21.83 6.70 -13.82
CA ALA A 77 23.17 7.19 -13.51
C ALA A 77 23.19 8.66 -13.03
N ASN A 78 22.17 9.44 -13.40
CA ASN A 78 22.08 10.88 -13.14
C ASN A 78 21.06 11.23 -12.05
N ALA A 79 20.28 10.25 -11.59
CA ALA A 79 19.27 10.46 -10.57
C ALA A 79 19.91 10.67 -9.19
N PRO A 80 19.38 11.59 -8.36
CA PRO A 80 19.83 11.75 -6.99
C PRO A 80 19.63 10.48 -6.14
N VAL A 81 20.44 10.32 -5.10
CA VAL A 81 20.42 9.14 -4.20
C VAL A 81 19.03 8.88 -3.62
N PHE A 82 18.31 9.92 -3.21
CA PHE A 82 16.96 9.77 -2.64
C PHE A 82 15.97 9.13 -3.64
N VAL A 83 16.16 9.32 -4.95
CA VAL A 83 15.32 8.69 -6.00
C VAL A 83 15.58 7.20 -6.08
N HIS A 84 16.83 6.76 -5.92
CA HIS A 84 17.18 5.33 -5.84
C HIS A 84 16.57 4.65 -4.62
N ILE A 85 16.66 5.32 -3.46
CA ILE A 85 16.07 4.80 -2.22
C ILE A 85 14.54 4.72 -2.38
N MET A 86 13.90 5.77 -2.89
CA MET A 86 12.46 5.80 -3.16
C MET A 86 12.04 4.67 -4.10
N ASN A 87 12.77 4.45 -5.20
CA ASN A 87 12.51 3.34 -6.13
C ASN A 87 12.63 1.98 -5.43
N GLY A 88 13.69 1.76 -4.64
CA GLY A 88 13.88 0.51 -3.90
C GLY A 88 12.74 0.23 -2.92
N LEU A 89 12.38 1.23 -2.09
CA LEU A 89 11.28 1.09 -1.14
C LEU A 89 9.93 0.89 -1.85
N GLY A 90 9.65 1.62 -2.93
CA GLY A 90 8.43 1.46 -3.71
C GLY A 90 8.26 0.05 -4.30
N LEU A 91 9.35 -0.56 -4.79
CA LEU A 91 9.33 -1.94 -5.28
C LEU A 91 9.08 -2.94 -4.15
N VAL A 92 9.70 -2.75 -2.98
CA VAL A 92 9.41 -3.58 -1.79
C VAL A 92 7.93 -3.48 -1.40
N MET A 93 7.37 -2.27 -1.39
CA MET A 93 5.96 -2.06 -1.07
C MET A 93 5.02 -2.78 -2.06
N MET A 94 5.33 -2.72 -3.35
CA MET A 94 4.59 -3.44 -4.39
C MET A 94 4.62 -4.96 -4.15
N LEU A 95 5.80 -5.52 -3.84
CA LEU A 95 5.94 -6.95 -3.59
C LEU A 95 5.16 -7.40 -2.34
N ILE A 96 5.17 -6.59 -1.28
CA ILE A 96 4.34 -6.83 -0.09
C ILE A 96 2.86 -6.86 -0.48
N PHE A 97 2.40 -5.89 -1.27
CA PHE A 97 1.01 -5.87 -1.72
C PHE A 97 0.65 -7.07 -2.59
N PHE A 98 1.52 -7.48 -3.52
CA PHE A 98 1.28 -8.69 -4.33
C PHE A 98 1.11 -9.92 -3.43
N HIS A 99 2.01 -10.10 -2.46
CA HIS A 99 1.87 -11.19 -1.49
C HIS A 99 0.54 -11.10 -0.75
N VAL A 100 0.18 -9.93 -0.21
CA VAL A 100 -1.09 -9.69 0.50
C VAL A 100 -2.30 -10.04 -0.37
N TYR A 101 -2.31 -9.60 -1.62
CA TYR A 101 -3.43 -9.78 -2.54
C TYR A 101 -3.61 -11.24 -2.96
N PHE A 102 -2.53 -11.91 -3.35
CA PHE A 102 -2.59 -13.26 -3.92
C PHE A 102 -2.64 -14.36 -2.85
N ALA A 103 -2.11 -14.13 -1.64
CA ALA A 103 -2.09 -15.16 -0.59
C ALA A 103 -3.15 -14.92 0.52
N PRO A 104 -2.94 -14.07 1.54
CA PRO A 104 -3.84 -14.00 2.67
C PRO A 104 -5.20 -13.37 2.34
N TYR A 105 -5.30 -12.45 1.38
CA TYR A 105 -6.61 -11.93 0.98
C TYR A 105 -7.49 -12.99 0.32
N GLN A 106 -6.92 -13.83 -0.55
CA GLN A 106 -7.66 -14.96 -1.12
C GLN A 106 -8.10 -15.95 -0.03
N LYS A 107 -7.24 -16.23 0.95
CA LYS A 107 -7.59 -17.06 2.11
C LYS A 107 -8.73 -16.45 2.94
N LEU A 108 -8.68 -15.15 3.22
CA LEU A 108 -9.74 -14.43 3.92
C LEU A 108 -11.06 -14.52 3.16
N ARG A 109 -11.06 -14.25 1.85
CA ARG A 109 -12.26 -14.35 1.01
C ARG A 109 -12.91 -15.73 1.07
N LYS A 110 -12.12 -16.78 0.89
CA LYS A 110 -12.58 -18.18 0.93
C LYS A 110 -13.13 -18.53 2.32
N ALA A 111 -12.42 -18.14 3.38
CA ALA A 111 -12.81 -18.40 4.76
C ALA A 111 -14.14 -17.71 5.13
N VAL A 112 -14.32 -16.44 4.73
CA VAL A 112 -15.58 -15.71 4.95
C VAL A 112 -16.73 -16.34 4.18
N ALA A 113 -16.52 -16.72 2.91
CA ALA A 113 -17.55 -17.40 2.10
C ALA A 113 -17.97 -18.75 2.69
N ALA A 114 -17.03 -19.50 3.26
CA ALA A 114 -17.27 -20.77 3.93
C ALA A 114 -17.67 -20.63 5.42
N GLN A 115 -17.82 -19.40 5.92
CA GLN A 115 -18.05 -19.09 7.34
C GLN A 115 -17.02 -19.74 8.31
N ASN A 116 -15.81 -20.01 7.84
CA ASN A 116 -14.70 -20.51 8.64
C ASN A 116 -13.97 -19.33 9.30
N TRP A 117 -14.49 -18.88 10.44
CA TRP A 117 -14.00 -17.69 11.14
C TRP A 117 -12.59 -17.85 11.74
N ALA A 118 -12.19 -19.07 12.10
CA ALA A 118 -10.88 -19.34 12.67
C ALA A 118 -9.76 -19.06 11.65
N ASP A 119 -9.89 -19.59 10.44
CA ASP A 119 -8.89 -19.36 9.38
C ASP A 119 -8.99 -17.95 8.79
N GLY A 120 -10.20 -17.38 8.74
CA GLY A 120 -10.40 -15.98 8.40
C GLY A 120 -9.65 -15.03 9.35
N GLY A 121 -9.69 -15.32 10.65
CA GLY A 121 -8.93 -14.59 11.67
C GLY A 121 -7.42 -14.63 11.45
N LYS A 122 -6.86 -15.81 11.17
CA LYS A 122 -5.43 -15.98 10.87
C LYS A 122 -5.02 -15.22 9.61
N ALA A 123 -5.82 -15.31 8.55
CA ALA A 123 -5.58 -14.59 7.31
C ALA A 123 -5.60 -13.07 7.51
N LEU A 124 -6.60 -12.54 8.23
CA LEU A 124 -6.68 -11.12 8.55
C LEU A 124 -5.50 -10.65 9.42
N ALA A 125 -5.05 -11.46 10.38
CA ALA A 125 -3.88 -11.15 11.20
C ALA A 125 -2.61 -11.03 10.35
N GLN A 126 -2.42 -11.90 9.36
CA GLN A 126 -1.32 -11.80 8.41
C GLN A 126 -1.40 -10.52 7.57
N ILE A 127 -2.58 -10.19 7.02
CA ILE A 127 -2.79 -8.94 6.26
C ILE A 127 -2.44 -7.74 7.12
N ARG A 128 -2.88 -7.72 8.39
CA ARG A 128 -2.59 -6.62 9.33
C ARG A 128 -1.09 -6.37 9.47
N VAL A 129 -0.29 -7.41 9.69
CA VAL A 129 1.16 -7.26 9.87
C VAL A 129 1.80 -6.69 8.60
N LEU A 130 1.47 -7.27 7.44
CA LEU A 130 2.03 -6.85 6.16
C LEU A 130 1.63 -5.42 5.79
N VAL A 131 0.35 -5.05 5.96
CA VAL A 131 -0.13 -3.68 5.74
C VAL A 131 0.50 -2.71 6.71
N GLY A 132 0.72 -3.09 7.98
CA GLY A 132 1.40 -2.26 8.97
C GLY A 132 2.84 -1.95 8.55
N ILE A 133 3.61 -2.97 8.17
CA ILE A 133 4.97 -2.82 7.63
C ILE A 133 4.94 -1.94 6.37
N ASN A 134 4.02 -2.20 5.45
CA ASN A 134 3.89 -1.45 4.20
C ASN A 134 3.55 0.03 4.44
N THR A 135 2.75 0.32 5.47
CA THR A 135 2.41 1.69 5.88
C THR A 135 3.64 2.43 6.39
N LEU A 136 4.46 1.78 7.23
CA LEU A 136 5.70 2.37 7.73
C LEU A 136 6.69 2.66 6.59
N ILE A 137 6.86 1.72 5.66
CA ILE A 137 7.70 1.93 4.47
C ILE A 137 7.16 3.10 3.64
N GLY A 138 5.85 3.18 3.44
CA GLY A 138 5.21 4.27 2.70
C GLY A 138 5.46 5.65 3.33
N ILE A 139 5.29 5.76 4.66
CA ILE A 139 5.57 7.00 5.39
C ILE A 139 7.06 7.37 5.26
N LEU A 140 7.97 6.41 5.47
CA LEU A 140 9.40 6.63 5.31
C LEU A 140 9.75 7.10 3.88
N THR A 141 9.13 6.49 2.88
CA THR A 141 9.31 6.86 1.46
C THR A 141 8.86 8.30 1.21
N ILE A 142 7.74 8.73 1.77
CA ILE A 142 7.26 10.12 1.68
C ILE A 142 8.26 11.08 2.33
N LEU A 143 8.78 10.74 3.52
CA LEU A 143 9.79 11.56 4.22
C LEU A 143 11.08 11.69 3.40
N ILE A 144 11.54 10.61 2.79
CA ILE A 144 12.73 10.61 1.91
C ILE A 144 12.47 11.42 0.65
N ALA A 145 11.29 11.31 0.03
CA ALA A 145 10.97 12.07 -1.19
C ALA A 145 10.87 13.58 -0.93
N SER A 146 10.34 13.99 0.23
CA SER A 146 10.13 15.40 0.59
C SER A 146 11.34 16.05 1.23
N GLY A 147 12.03 15.34 2.14
CA GLY A 147 13.22 15.83 2.83
C GLY A 147 14.53 15.52 2.11
N GLY A 148 14.58 14.47 1.31
CA GLY A 148 15.80 13.99 0.65
C GLY A 148 16.47 15.04 -0.21
N LYS A 149 15.71 15.84 -0.97
CA LYS A 149 16.25 16.96 -1.76
C LYS A 149 17.14 17.92 -0.96
N TYR A 150 16.91 18.04 0.35
CA TYR A 150 17.65 18.95 1.23
C TYR A 150 18.77 18.25 2.00
N LEU A 151 18.80 16.92 2.04
CA LEU A 151 19.62 16.12 2.95
C LEU A 151 20.50 15.06 2.26
N LEU A 152 20.19 14.68 1.02
CA LEU A 152 20.74 13.54 0.27
C LEU A 152 20.93 13.88 -1.22
#